data_AF-A0AAW6YQN7-F1
#
_entry.id   AF-A0AAW6YQN7-F1
#
_cell.length_a   1.000
_cell.length_b   1.000
_cell.length_c   1.000
_cell.angle_alpha   90.00
_cell.angle_beta   90.00
_cell.angle_gamma   90.00
#
_symmetry.space_group_name_H-M   'P 1'
#
loop_
_entity.id
_entity.type
_entity.pdbx_description
1 polymer ?
#
loop_
_entity_poly.entity_id
_entity_poly.type
_entity_poly.pdbx_seq_one_letter_code
_entity_poly.pdbx_strand_id
1 'polypeptide(L)' 'RNKRYNEILQKEFFIENNLYYTESEKFFELHEAILHLKKDYQTLIDLYYFNDFSIKEISEITGQSQSTIKIRLMRA' A
#
# COMPACT_ATOMS: atom_id res chain seq x y z
N ARG A 1 -10.27 -19.06 0.41
CA ARG A 1 -9.93 -17.80 1.11
C ARG A 1 -10.44 -16.65 0.23
N ASN A 2 -11.46 -15.91 0.68
CA ASN A 2 -12.45 -15.22 -0.18
C ASN A 2 -11.88 -14.08 -1.03
N LYS A 3 -11.55 -14.38 -2.30
CA LYS A 3 -11.22 -13.42 -3.37
C LYS A 3 -12.26 -12.29 -3.47
N ARG A 4 -13.54 -12.63 -3.30
CA ARG A 4 -14.68 -11.73 -3.27
C ARG A 4 -14.62 -10.65 -2.17
N TYR A 5 -14.01 -10.95 -1.02
CA TYR A 5 -13.88 -9.98 0.07
C TYR A 5 -12.87 -8.87 -0.28
N ASN A 6 -11.75 -9.23 -0.91
CA ASN A 6 -10.77 -8.25 -1.39
C ASN A 6 -11.32 -7.41 -2.54
N GLU A 7 -12.09 -8.00 -3.45
CA GLU A 7 -12.73 -7.29 -4.58
C GLU A 7 -13.77 -6.25 -4.10
N ILE A 8 -14.56 -6.58 -3.07
CA ILE A 8 -15.55 -5.66 -2.48
C ILE A 8 -14.84 -4.48 -1.80
N LEU A 9 -13.80 -4.74 -1.00
CA LEU A 9 -13.04 -3.68 -0.34
C LEU A 9 -12.38 -2.73 -1.33
N GLN A 10 -11.78 -3.24 -2.40
CA GLN A 10 -11.21 -2.39 -3.45
C GLN A 10 -12.29 -1.53 -4.10
N LYS A 11 -13.42 -2.13 -4.49
CA LYS A 11 -14.43 -1.42 -5.25
C LYS A 11 -15.13 -0.31 -4.46
N GLU A 12 -15.40 -0.50 -3.17
CA GLU A 12 -16.11 0.51 -2.37
C GLU A 12 -15.19 1.64 -1.88
N PHE A 13 -13.90 1.39 -1.66
CA PHE A 13 -12.96 2.40 -1.14
C PHE A 13 -12.51 3.43 -2.19
N PHE A 14 -12.51 3.07 -3.48
CA PHE A 14 -12.03 3.96 -4.56
C PHE A 14 -13.10 4.84 -5.21
N ILE A 15 -14.38 4.76 -4.81
CA ILE A 15 -15.48 5.46 -5.51
C ILE A 15 -15.76 6.87 -4.96
N GLU A 16 -15.48 7.18 -3.69
CA GLU A 16 -15.78 8.50 -3.12
C GLU A 16 -14.51 9.35 -2.97
N ASN A 17 -14.14 10.06 -4.04
CA ASN A 17 -13.59 11.43 -4.02
C ASN A 17 -13.07 11.79 -5.42
N ASN A 18 -13.99 12.06 -6.35
CA ASN A 18 -13.64 12.58 -7.66
C ASN A 18 -13.42 14.09 -7.60
N LEU A 19 -12.38 14.52 -6.89
CA LEU A 19 -11.81 15.85 -7.02
C LEU A 19 -10.99 15.87 -8.32
N TYR A 20 -11.22 16.87 -9.17
CA TYR A 20 -10.53 17.04 -10.46
C TYR A 20 -9.07 17.48 -10.24
N TYR A 21 -8.24 16.57 -9.76
CA TYR A 21 -6.80 16.78 -9.66
C TYR A 21 -6.11 16.43 -10.97
N THR A 22 -5.13 17.25 -11.36
CA THR A 22 -4.12 16.89 -12.35
C THR A 22 -3.35 15.66 -11.88
N GLU A 23 -2.76 14.92 -12.81
CA GLU A 23 -1.94 13.75 -12.48
C GLU A 23 -0.82 14.09 -11.49
N SER A 24 -0.16 15.25 -11.68
CA SER A 24 0.86 15.76 -10.77
C SER A 24 0.34 16.04 -9.36
N GLU A 25 -0.86 16.58 -9.22
CA GLU A 25 -1.46 16.86 -7.89
C GLU A 25 -1.81 15.57 -7.16
N LYS A 26 -2.30 14.55 -7.87
CA LYS A 26 -2.57 13.22 -7.29
C LYS A 26 -1.28 12.54 -6.81
N PHE A 27 -0.22 12.61 -7.62
CA PHE A 27 1.09 12.08 -7.23
C PHE A 27 1.66 12.81 -6.01
N PHE A 28 1.51 14.13 -5.94
CA PHE A 28 1.96 14.92 -4.80
C PHE A 28 1.21 14.55 -3.52
N GLU A 29 -0.13 14.49 -3.56
CA GLU A 29 -0.94 14.12 -2.39
C GLU A 29 -0.64 12.70 -1.90
N LEU A 30 -0.52 11.73 -2.82
CA LEU A 30 -0.14 10.36 -2.48
C LEU A 30 1.25 10.30 -1.84
N HIS A 31 2.22 11.02 -2.42
CA HIS A 31 3.57 11.06 -1.89
C HIS A 31 3.62 11.66 -0.48
N GLU A 32 2.94 12.79 -0.27
CA GLU A 32 2.82 13.42 1.04
C GLU A 32 2.16 12.48 2.04
N ALA A 33 1.07 11.80 1.67
CA ALA A 33 0.40 10.84 2.54
C ALA A 33 1.35 9.70 2.97
N ILE A 34 2.13 9.16 2.04
CA ILE A 34 3.13 8.13 2.32
C ILE A 34 4.21 8.68 3.27
N LEU A 35 4.71 9.91 3.04
CA LEU A 35 5.72 10.52 3.91
C LEU A 35 5.27 10.70 5.36
N HIS A 36 3.97 10.84 5.62
CA HIS A 36 3.40 10.95 6.96
C HIS A 36 3.28 9.59 7.70
N LEU A 37 3.41 8.47 7.00
CA LEU A 37 3.40 7.15 7.63
C LEU A 37 4.68 6.90 8.43
N LYS A 38 4.66 5.92 9.34
CA LYS A 38 5.89 5.43 9.99
C LYS A 38 6.85 4.88 8.93
N LYS A 39 8.16 5.03 9.14
CA LYS A 39 9.20 4.55 8.20
C LYS A 39 9.05 3.08 7.82
N ASP A 40 8.71 2.25 8.80
CA ASP A 40 8.40 0.83 8.59
C ASP A 40 7.25 0.57 7.60
N TYR A 41 6.29 1.48 7.46
CA TYR A 41 5.20 1.37 6.48
C TYR A 41 5.62 1.91 5.12
N GLN A 42 6.33 3.04 5.08
CA GLN A 42 6.88 3.63 3.85
C GLN A 42 7.69 2.58 3.07
N THR A 43 8.67 1.96 3.74
CA THR A 43 9.54 0.96 3.11
C THR A 43 8.75 -0.25 2.57
N LEU A 44 7.72 -0.70 3.27
CA LEU A 44 6.92 -1.84 2.79
C LEU A 44 6.04 -1.45 1.59
N ILE A 45 5.49 -0.23 1.57
CA ILE A 45 4.75 0.31 0.43
C ILE A 45 5.67 0.43 -0.79
N ASP A 46 6.86 1.01 -0.61
CA ASP A 46 7.86 1.16 -1.66
C ASP A 46 8.21 -0.19 -2.29
N LEU A 47 8.53 -1.17 -1.45
CA LEU A 47 8.91 -2.50 -1.93
C LEU A 47 7.76 -3.21 -2.64
N TYR A 48 6.53 -3.13 -2.11
CA TYR A 48 5.39 -3.91 -2.62
C TYR A 48 4.72 -3.26 -3.84
N TYR A 49 4.42 -1.97 -3.78
CA TYR A 49 3.61 -1.28 -4.81
C TYR A 49 4.44 -0.59 -5.89
N PHE A 50 5.68 -0.18 -5.57
CA PHE A 50 6.51 0.57 -6.53
C PHE A 50 7.65 -0.28 -7.11
N ASN A 51 8.10 -1.32 -6.42
CA ASN A 51 9.18 -2.20 -6.87
C ASN A 51 8.71 -3.64 -7.19
N ASP A 52 7.40 -3.91 -7.11
CA ASP A 52 6.78 -5.21 -7.44
C ASP A 52 7.36 -6.43 -6.68
N PHE A 53 7.97 -6.24 -5.51
CA PHE A 53 8.45 -7.37 -4.72
C PHE A 53 7.28 -8.15 -4.10
N SER A 54 7.37 -9.48 -4.16
CA SER A 54 6.44 -10.34 -3.44
C SER A 54 6.64 -10.26 -1.93
N ILE A 55 5.60 -10.61 -1.15
CA ILE A 55 5.70 -10.67 0.33
C ILE A 55 6.82 -11.63 0.78
N LYS A 56 7.14 -12.65 -0.02
CA LYS A 56 8.23 -13.58 0.27
C LYS A 56 9.59 -12.89 0.12
N GLU A 57 9.82 -12.20 -0.99
CA GLU A 57 11.06 -11.44 -1.24
C GLU A 57 11.23 -10.31 -0.21
N ILE A 58 10.16 -9.60 0.14
CA ILE A 58 10.19 -8.58 1.18
C ILE A 58 10.57 -9.18 2.54
N SER A 59 10.09 -10.38 2.86
CA SER A 59 10.46 -11.10 4.09
C SER A 59 11.94 -11.47 4.12
N GLU A 60 12.50 -11.86 2.97
CA GLU A 60 13.93 -12.17 2.81
C GLU A 60 14.80 -10.89 2.90
N ILE A 61 14.34 -9.77 2.31
CA ILE A 61 15.04 -8.48 2.33
C ILE A 61 15.05 -7.86 3.73
N THR A 62 13.91 -7.88 4.43
CA THR A 62 13.72 -7.14 5.69
C THR A 62 13.96 -7.98 6.94
N GLY A 63 14.03 -9.31 6.80
CA GLY A 63 14.09 -10.26 7.93
C GLY A 63 12.78 -10.35 8.74
N GLN A 64 11.72 -9.64 8.32
CA GLN A 64 10.44 -9.65 9.01
C GLN A 64 9.60 -10.86 8.59
N SER A 65 8.73 -11.35 9.48
CA SER A 65 7.81 -12.42 9.11
C SER A 65 6.81 -11.95 8.04
N GLN A 66 6.44 -12.84 7.10
CA GLN A 66 5.42 -12.54 6.10
C GLN A 66 4.07 -12.11 6.72
N SER A 67 3.74 -12.62 7.92
CA SER A 67 2.54 -12.23 8.67
C SER A 67 2.62 -10.79 9.15
N THR A 68 3.78 -10.39 9.69
CA THR A 68 4.06 -9.01 10.10
C THR A 68 3.94 -8.07 8.90
N ILE A 69 4.56 -8.41 7.77
CA ILE A 69 4.51 -7.59 6.55
C ILE A 69 3.06 -7.39 6.08
N LYS A 70 2.26 -8.47 5.99
CA LYS A 70 0.84 -8.38 5.59
C LYS A 70 0.02 -7.49 6.52
N ILE A 71 0.20 -7.63 7.85
CA ILE A 71 -0.52 -6.81 8.83
C ILE A 71 -0.12 -5.34 8.72
N ARG A 72 1.17 -5.06 8.45
CA ARG A 72 1.68 -3.70 8.31
C ARG A 72 1.18 -3.04 7.03
N LEU A 73 1.22 -3.74 5.89
CA LEU A 73 0.65 -3.26 4.63
C LEU A 73 -0.85 -3.00 4.72
N MET A 74 -1.59 -3.81 5.48
CA MET A 74 -3.04 -3.61 5.68
C MET A 74 -3.38 -2.40 6.57
N ARG A 75 -2.42 -1.94 7.39
CA ARG A 75 -2.61 -0.82 8.34
C ARG A 75 -2.05 0.51 7.82
N ALA A 76 -1.23 0.44 6.78
CA ALA A 76 -0.67 1.60 6.11
C ALA A 76 -1.75 2.24 5.25
#